data_AF-A0A0F6YHC9-F1
#
_entry.id   AF-A0A0F6YHC9-F1
#
_cell.length_a   1.000
_cell.length_b   1.000
_cell.length_c   1.000
_cell.angle_alpha   90.00
_cell.angle_beta   90.00
_cell.angle_gamma   90.00
#
_symmetry.space_group_name_H-M   'P 1'
#
loop_
_entity.id
_entity.type
_entity.pdbx_description
1 polymer ?
#
loop_
_entity_poly.entity_id
_entity_poly.type
_entity_poly.pdbx_seq_one_letter_code
_entity_poly.pdbx_strand_id
1 'polypeptide(L)'
;MSSDLDPLLKRLSLANTRRVWRDLVRRAETEEWSYEQLLQTIFSEEIAHRRGTRLMRAVRAAELPFLRTVEEFDFSYQSTLRLTTIGSLLSPDFVTEGNSVILFGKTGRGKTHLAISLAYRAMQNGFDALFANCAELIDDLSCASREGRLREALARYVKPHVLVVDEVGYLAYGDDAANVLFHVVNERHIKKRAMVFTTNKHPKRWGPVLHDDDLAEAIVDRILDRGRLLKLDGPSIRTKHLAEDNALDDDQDETEALRVSGKPGSQFPEPAPARSAFPSSRIALPFPRAARTRAERDATRERPGRGEARTGREPSHPNPARRQNRGTGRGVEGPTPSCDGGRRGRPETDRSIAAEREARAAMRPPRPDARALS
;
A
#
# COMPACT_ATOMS: atom_id res chain seq x y z
N MET A 1 36.54 27.05 30.98
CA MET A 1 35.15 27.36 30.55
C MET A 1 34.65 26.19 29.73
N SER A 2 34.10 25.15 30.37
CA SER A 2 33.42 24.08 29.63
C SER A 2 32.10 24.66 29.14
N SER A 3 32.11 25.20 27.92
CA SER A 3 30.88 25.62 27.26
C SER A 3 30.06 24.36 26.99
N ASP A 4 29.06 24.10 27.82
CA ASP A 4 28.13 23.00 27.60
C ASP A 4 27.45 23.20 26.24
N LEU A 5 27.73 22.31 25.30
CA LEU A 5 27.20 22.35 23.93
C LEU A 5 25.73 21.88 23.90
N ASP A 6 25.26 21.18 24.93
CA ASP A 6 23.94 20.55 24.96
C ASP A 6 22.77 21.54 24.76
N PRO A 7 22.74 22.74 25.37
CA PRO A 7 21.69 23.73 25.13
C PRO A 7 21.66 24.24 23.68
N LEU A 8 22.84 24.43 23.06
CA LEU A 8 22.96 24.88 21.67
C LEU A 8 22.46 23.79 20.70
N LEU A 9 22.91 22.55 20.91
CA LEU A 9 22.49 21.40 20.11
C LEU A 9 20.98 21.14 20.23
N LYS A 10 20.41 21.32 21.43
CA LYS A 10 18.96 21.23 21.64
C LYS A 10 18.22 22.32 20.86
N ARG A 11 18.70 23.57 20.88
CA ARG A 11 18.08 24.69 20.16
C ARG A 11 18.11 24.51 18.64
N LEU A 12 19.15 23.87 18.11
CA LEU A 12 19.28 23.51 16.69
C LEU A 12 18.57 22.19 16.31
N SER A 13 17.91 21.52 17.26
CA SER A 13 17.26 20.22 17.09
C SER A 13 18.21 19.11 16.58
N LEU A 14 19.50 19.17 16.97
CA LEU A 14 20.52 18.16 16.63
C LEU A 14 20.47 17.02 17.64
N ALA A 15 19.43 16.18 17.53
CA ALA A 15 19.10 15.19 18.54
C ALA A 15 20.11 14.05 18.62
N ASN A 16 20.67 13.62 17.49
CA ASN A 16 21.70 12.57 17.47
C ASN A 16 23.03 13.15 17.93
N THR A 17 23.44 14.30 17.39
CA THR A 17 24.68 14.98 17.82
C THR A 17 24.71 15.18 19.32
N ARG A 18 23.60 15.63 19.94
CA ARG A 18 23.53 15.79 21.40
C ARG A 18 23.81 14.48 22.18
N ARG A 19 23.53 13.32 21.60
CA ARG A 19 23.80 12.01 22.22
C ARG A 19 25.25 11.58 22.03
N VAL A 20 25.84 11.82 20.86
CA VAL A 20 27.11 11.20 20.46
C VAL A 20 28.32 12.16 20.43
N TRP A 21 28.12 13.47 20.57
CA TRP A 21 29.21 14.45 20.35
C TRP A 21 30.40 14.25 21.28
N ARG A 22 30.18 13.87 22.55
CA ARG A 22 31.26 13.62 23.52
C ARG A 22 32.10 12.42 23.12
N ASP A 23 31.46 11.37 22.61
CA ASP A 23 32.13 10.16 22.15
C ASP A 23 32.92 10.44 20.87
N LEU A 24 32.35 11.21 19.95
CA LEU A 24 33.03 11.62 18.72
C LEU A 24 34.23 12.54 18.98
N VAL A 25 34.15 13.46 19.95
CA VAL A 25 35.30 14.29 20.35
C VAL A 25 36.42 13.43 20.94
N ARG A 26 36.10 12.51 21.87
CA ARG A 26 37.10 11.59 22.44
C ARG A 26 37.75 10.71 21.37
N ARG A 27 36.96 10.23 20.42
CA ARG A 27 37.45 9.47 19.27
C ARG A 27 38.36 10.30 18.38
N ALA A 28 37.98 11.53 18.08
CA ALA A 28 38.79 12.47 17.30
C ALA A 28 40.13 12.78 17.97
N GLU A 29 40.16 12.91 19.30
CA GLU A 29 41.40 13.09 20.06
C GLU A 29 42.29 11.84 19.99
N THR A 30 41.71 10.65 20.09
CA THR A 30 42.45 9.38 20.06
C THR A 30 43.00 9.05 18.67
N GLU A 31 42.25 9.37 17.62
CA GLU A 31 42.60 9.12 16.23
C GLU A 31 43.24 10.34 15.53
N GLU A 32 43.56 11.40 16.28
CA GLU A 32 44.18 12.64 15.79
C GLU A 32 43.46 13.28 14.58
N TRP A 33 42.12 13.31 14.61
CA TRP A 33 41.33 13.89 13.51
C TRP A 33 41.53 15.40 13.40
N SER A 34 41.48 15.90 12.16
CA SER A 34 41.38 17.34 11.92
C SER A 34 40.02 17.89 12.39
N TYR A 35 39.96 19.19 12.67
CA TYR A 35 38.69 19.85 13.03
C TYR A 35 37.62 19.71 11.93
N GLU A 36 38.05 19.75 10.66
CA GLU A 36 37.17 19.54 9.52
C GLU A 36 36.58 18.12 9.53
N GLN A 37 37.40 17.10 9.74
CA GLN A 37 36.97 15.71 9.81
C GLN A 37 35.99 15.45 10.97
N LEU A 38 36.24 16.05 12.13
CA LEU A 38 35.31 15.97 13.27
C LEU A 38 33.94 16.58 12.92
N LEU A 39 33.92 17.79 12.37
CA LEU A 39 32.67 18.46 11.97
C LEU A 39 31.93 17.68 10.88
N GLN A 40 32.65 17.20 9.87
CA GLN A 40 32.08 16.39 8.80
C GLN A 40 31.45 15.11 9.36
N THR A 41 32.10 14.44 10.29
CA THR A 41 31.60 13.22 10.92
C THR A 41 30.35 13.50 11.74
N ILE A 42 30.38 14.53 12.60
CA ILE A 42 29.23 14.94 13.43
C ILE A 42 28.00 15.22 12.56
N PHE A 43 28.16 16.01 11.49
CA PHE A 43 27.03 16.35 10.62
C PHE A 43 26.56 15.17 9.77
N SER A 44 27.48 14.33 9.31
CA SER A 44 27.12 13.11 8.55
C SER A 44 26.29 12.15 9.40
N GLU A 45 26.67 11.93 10.65
CA GLU A 45 25.92 11.11 11.62
C GLU A 45 24.53 11.68 11.90
N GLU A 46 24.41 13.00 12.08
CA GLU A 46 23.10 13.65 12.29
C GLU A 46 22.20 13.55 11.04
N ILE A 47 22.76 13.76 9.85
CA ILE A 47 22.02 13.63 8.57
C ILE A 47 21.55 12.19 8.40
N ALA A 48 22.43 11.20 8.64
CA ALA A 48 22.10 9.79 8.56
C ALA A 48 20.99 9.42 9.54
N HIS A 49 21.08 9.86 10.80
CA HIS A 49 20.06 9.62 11.81
C HIS A 49 18.70 10.26 11.43
N ARG A 50 18.71 11.50 10.92
CA ARG A 50 17.48 12.17 10.45
C ARG A 50 16.85 11.44 9.26
N ARG A 51 17.66 11.02 8.27
CA ARG A 51 17.19 10.23 7.13
C ARG A 51 16.59 8.91 7.58
N GLY A 52 17.27 8.18 8.47
CA GLY A 52 16.79 6.92 9.03
C GLY A 52 15.47 7.09 9.79
N THR A 53 15.39 8.08 10.69
CA THR A 53 14.17 8.37 11.47
C THR A 53 13.00 8.72 10.55
N ARG A 54 13.25 9.53 9.53
CA ARG A 54 12.25 9.89 8.53
C ARG A 54 11.77 8.66 7.76
N LEU A 55 12.69 7.86 7.24
CA LEU A 55 12.36 6.64 6.48
C LEU A 55 11.51 5.69 7.32
N MET A 56 11.87 5.45 8.59
CA MET A 56 11.07 4.61 9.49
C MET A 56 9.64 5.14 9.68
N ARG A 57 9.46 6.46 9.79
CA ARG A 57 8.12 7.07 9.88
C ARG A 57 7.34 6.90 8.58
N ALA A 58 7.99 7.10 7.43
CA ALA A 58 7.37 6.92 6.12
C ALA A 58 6.93 5.47 5.91
N VAL A 59 7.79 4.49 6.20
CA VAL A 59 7.48 3.05 6.08
C VAL A 59 6.28 2.67 6.96
N ARG A 60 6.21 3.18 8.19
CA ARG A 60 5.06 2.94 9.08
C ARG A 60 3.77 3.56 8.54
N ALA A 61 3.84 4.77 7.99
CA ALA A 61 2.69 5.46 7.42
C ALA A 61 2.24 4.87 6.07
N ALA A 62 3.10 4.12 5.39
CA ALA A 62 2.83 3.55 4.08
C ALA A 62 1.96 2.29 4.11
N GLU A 63 1.71 1.70 5.28
CA GLU A 63 0.85 0.51 5.46
C GLU A 63 1.27 -0.67 4.56
N LEU A 64 2.58 -0.83 4.32
CA LEU A 64 3.10 -1.95 3.53
C LEU A 64 2.84 -3.28 4.27
N PRO A 65 2.29 -4.31 3.60
CA PRO A 65 2.04 -5.60 4.23
C PRO A 65 3.33 -6.32 4.62
N PHE A 66 4.40 -6.08 3.86
CA PHE A 66 5.75 -6.54 4.13
C PHE A 66 6.74 -5.63 3.40
N LEU A 67 8.02 -5.68 3.79
CA LEU A 67 9.08 -4.92 3.15
C LEU A 67 9.83 -5.80 2.14
N ARG A 68 9.98 -5.28 0.93
CA ARG A 68 10.81 -5.86 -0.13
C ARG A 68 11.60 -4.76 -0.82
N THR A 69 12.78 -5.13 -1.28
CA THR A 69 13.66 -4.25 -2.04
C THR A 69 13.71 -4.69 -3.50
N VAL A 70 14.28 -3.85 -4.36
CA VAL A 70 14.38 -4.16 -5.80
C VAL A 70 15.53 -5.14 -6.03
N GLU A 71 16.56 -5.04 -5.19
CA GLU A 71 17.75 -5.87 -5.15
C GLU A 71 17.40 -7.33 -4.82
N GLU A 72 16.38 -7.56 -3.99
CA GLU A 72 15.82 -8.89 -3.71
C GLU A 72 14.99 -9.48 -4.86
N PHE A 73 14.65 -8.71 -5.89
CA PHE A 73 13.86 -9.19 -7.00
C PHE A 73 14.75 -9.90 -8.02
N ASP A 74 14.52 -11.20 -8.22
CA ASP A 74 15.26 -11.96 -9.22
C ASP A 74 14.69 -11.75 -10.64
N PHE A 75 15.41 -10.98 -11.44
CA PHE A 75 15.09 -10.70 -12.83
C PHE A 75 15.38 -11.86 -13.79
N SER A 76 16.18 -12.86 -13.39
CA SER A 76 16.55 -13.99 -14.26
C SER A 76 15.33 -14.83 -14.66
N TYR A 77 14.34 -14.90 -13.78
CA TYR A 77 13.09 -15.63 -14.01
C TYR A 77 12.09 -14.87 -14.90
N GLN A 78 12.38 -13.63 -15.29
CA GLN A 78 11.51 -12.83 -16.15
C GLN A 78 12.09 -12.70 -17.55
N SER A 79 11.33 -13.10 -18.56
CA SER A 79 11.79 -13.02 -19.96
C SER A 79 11.81 -11.59 -20.51
N THR A 80 10.85 -10.77 -20.05
CA THR A 80 10.58 -9.44 -20.64
C THR A 80 11.06 -8.29 -19.74
N LEU A 81 11.08 -8.50 -18.42
CA LEU A 81 11.34 -7.43 -17.46
C LEU A 81 12.79 -7.44 -17.01
N ARG A 82 13.52 -6.37 -17.32
CA ARG A 82 14.94 -6.18 -16.95
C ARG A 82 15.11 -4.95 -16.07
N LEU A 83 16.22 -4.89 -15.32
CA LEU A 83 16.57 -3.75 -14.47
C LEU A 83 16.65 -2.43 -15.27
N THR A 84 17.14 -2.48 -16.50
CA THR A 84 17.21 -1.32 -17.41
C THR A 84 15.83 -0.74 -17.72
N THR A 85 14.81 -1.59 -17.87
CA THR A 85 13.44 -1.18 -18.14
C THR A 85 12.81 -0.48 -16.93
N ILE A 86 13.11 -0.95 -15.72
CA ILE A 86 12.56 -0.38 -14.48
C ILE A 86 13.40 0.76 -13.90
N GLY A 87 14.62 0.99 -14.37
CA GLY A 87 15.53 2.02 -13.82
C GLY A 87 14.88 3.40 -13.74
N SER A 88 14.14 3.79 -14.78
CA SER A 88 13.37 5.06 -14.76
C SER A 88 12.28 5.13 -13.68
N LEU A 89 11.72 3.99 -13.26
CA LEU A 89 10.72 3.91 -12.18
C LEU A 89 11.36 3.99 -10.78
N LEU A 90 12.67 3.74 -10.68
CA LEU A 90 13.45 3.83 -9.44
C LEU A 90 14.02 5.23 -9.19
N SER A 91 14.02 6.08 -10.22
CA SER A 91 14.47 7.47 -10.14
C SER A 91 13.48 8.31 -9.32
N PRO A 92 13.95 9.36 -8.60
CA PRO A 92 13.09 10.40 -8.07
C PRO A 92 12.14 11.02 -9.13
N ASP A 93 12.54 11.00 -10.41
CA ASP A 93 11.74 11.53 -11.53
C ASP A 93 10.40 10.83 -11.68
N PHE A 94 10.33 9.53 -11.38
CA PHE A 94 9.07 8.78 -11.35
C PHE A 94 8.01 9.47 -10.50
N VAL A 95 8.41 9.98 -9.33
CA VAL A 95 7.50 10.63 -8.38
C VAL A 95 7.26 12.08 -8.72
N THR A 96 8.31 12.81 -9.12
CA THR A 96 8.21 14.26 -9.37
C THR A 96 7.43 14.60 -10.64
N GLU A 97 7.50 13.75 -11.67
CA GLU A 97 6.73 13.89 -12.91
C GLU A 97 5.29 13.34 -12.79
N GLY A 98 5.02 12.59 -11.71
CA GLY A 98 3.74 11.91 -11.49
C GLY A 98 3.53 10.75 -12.45
N ASN A 99 4.59 10.00 -12.75
CA ASN A 99 4.52 8.85 -13.65
C ASN A 99 3.76 7.71 -12.99
N SER A 100 3.16 6.86 -13.82
CA SER A 100 2.38 5.72 -13.36
C SER A 100 2.88 4.40 -13.95
N VAL A 101 2.58 3.29 -13.28
CA VAL A 101 2.90 1.97 -13.83
C VAL A 101 1.81 0.98 -13.49
N ILE A 102 1.43 0.16 -14.47
CA ILE A 102 0.56 -1.00 -14.28
C ILE A 102 1.42 -2.25 -14.43
N LEU A 103 1.53 -3.02 -13.35
CA LEU A 103 2.19 -4.31 -13.32
C LEU A 103 1.14 -5.41 -13.58
N PHE A 104 1.21 -6.02 -14.76
CA PHE A 104 0.23 -7.01 -15.22
C PHE A 104 0.88 -8.39 -15.39
N GLY A 105 0.17 -9.45 -14.97
CA GLY A 105 0.60 -10.83 -15.20
C GLY A 105 -0.10 -11.84 -14.30
N LYS A 106 0.04 -13.14 -14.58
CA LYS A 106 -0.55 -14.20 -13.75
C LYS A 106 -0.07 -14.13 -12.29
N THR A 107 -0.78 -14.81 -11.41
CA THR A 107 -0.46 -14.89 -9.98
C THR A 107 0.95 -15.46 -9.74
N GLY A 108 1.56 -15.09 -8.61
CA GLY A 108 2.86 -15.65 -8.19
C GLY A 108 4.11 -15.10 -8.89
N ARG A 109 4.00 -14.10 -9.78
CA ARG A 109 5.15 -13.56 -10.56
C ARG A 109 5.87 -12.34 -9.96
N GLY A 110 5.60 -12.01 -8.70
CA GLY A 110 6.28 -10.88 -8.03
C GLY A 110 5.76 -9.48 -8.36
N LYS A 111 4.51 -9.33 -8.86
CA LYS A 111 3.89 -8.02 -9.11
C LYS A 111 3.83 -7.15 -7.84
N THR A 112 3.26 -7.69 -6.76
CA THR A 112 3.16 -7.02 -5.46
C THR A 112 4.54 -6.75 -4.86
N HIS A 113 5.49 -7.69 -5.01
CA HIS A 113 6.89 -7.47 -4.61
C HIS A 113 7.44 -6.23 -5.30
N LEU A 114 7.40 -6.18 -6.63
CA LEU A 114 7.93 -5.05 -7.38
C LEU A 114 7.21 -3.73 -7.02
N ALA A 115 5.89 -3.75 -6.85
CA ALA A 115 5.14 -2.57 -6.43
C ALA A 115 5.57 -2.03 -5.07
N ILE A 116 5.76 -2.92 -4.08
CA ILE A 116 6.28 -2.58 -2.75
C ILE A 116 7.71 -2.04 -2.86
N SER A 117 8.56 -2.68 -3.66
CA SER A 117 9.95 -2.27 -3.84
C SER A 117 10.05 -0.87 -4.49
N LEU A 118 9.17 -0.55 -5.45
CA LEU A 118 9.08 0.80 -6.05
C LEU A 118 8.66 1.84 -5.00
N ALA A 119 7.64 1.54 -4.19
CA ALA A 119 7.20 2.43 -3.11
C ALA A 119 8.29 2.63 -2.05
N TYR A 120 8.98 1.55 -1.67
CA TYR A 120 10.10 1.62 -0.74
C TYR A 120 11.26 2.46 -1.29
N ARG A 121 11.60 2.30 -2.57
CA ARG A 121 12.60 3.13 -3.24
C ARG A 121 12.21 4.60 -3.26
N ALA A 122 10.94 4.91 -3.52
CA ALA A 122 10.43 6.27 -3.43
C ALA A 122 10.58 6.85 -2.01
N MET A 123 10.34 6.05 -0.96
CA MET A 123 10.57 6.46 0.43
C MET A 123 12.05 6.71 0.75
N GLN A 124 12.95 5.89 0.23
CA GLN A 124 14.40 6.14 0.34
C GLN A 124 14.81 7.44 -0.34
N ASN A 125 14.22 7.75 -1.50
CA ASN A 125 14.40 9.01 -2.22
C ASN A 125 13.72 10.20 -1.53
N GLY A 126 12.98 9.96 -0.45
CA GLY A 126 12.35 11.00 0.33
C GLY A 126 10.97 11.40 -0.18
N PHE A 127 10.15 10.44 -0.58
CA PHE A 127 8.74 10.64 -0.87
C PHE A 127 7.88 9.76 0.01
N ASP A 128 6.71 10.25 0.42
CA ASP A 128 5.76 9.43 1.18
C ASP A 128 4.96 8.53 0.23
N ALA A 129 4.79 7.27 0.59
CA ALA A 129 3.99 6.31 -0.16
C ALA A 129 2.83 5.79 0.69
N LEU A 130 1.80 5.25 0.05
CA LEU A 130 0.73 4.49 0.69
C LEU A 130 0.45 3.24 -0.15
N PHE A 131 0.28 2.11 0.51
CA PHE A 131 -0.18 0.86 -0.09
C PHE A 131 -1.63 0.60 0.32
N ALA A 132 -2.44 0.20 -0.64
CA ALA A 132 -3.82 -0.20 -0.40
C ALA A 132 -4.19 -1.37 -1.32
N ASN A 133 -4.96 -2.33 -0.80
CA ASN A 133 -5.66 -3.26 -1.67
C ASN A 133 -6.77 -2.49 -2.41
N CYS A 134 -6.96 -2.78 -3.70
CA CYS A 134 -8.00 -2.15 -4.52
C CYS A 134 -9.40 -2.34 -3.94
N ALA A 135 -9.71 -3.53 -3.40
CA ALA A 135 -11.01 -3.80 -2.78
C ALA A 135 -11.23 -2.95 -1.53
N GLU A 136 -10.26 -2.90 -0.62
CA GLU A 136 -10.34 -2.11 0.61
C GLU A 136 -10.45 -0.61 0.33
N LEU A 137 -9.71 -0.12 -0.69
CA LEU A 137 -9.80 1.27 -1.13
C LEU A 137 -11.20 1.61 -1.65
N ILE A 138 -11.76 0.75 -2.49
CA ILE A 138 -13.11 0.95 -3.03
C ILE A 138 -14.13 0.90 -1.90
N ASP A 139 -14.06 -0.09 -1.02
CA ASP A 139 -15.00 -0.23 0.10
C ASP A 139 -14.96 0.98 1.06
N ASP A 140 -13.78 1.49 1.41
CA ASP A 140 -13.61 2.70 2.23
C ASP A 140 -14.27 3.91 1.57
N LEU A 141 -13.98 4.14 0.29
CA LEU A 141 -14.52 5.29 -0.45
C LEU A 141 -16.02 5.18 -0.73
N SER A 142 -16.52 4.00 -1.08
CA SER A 142 -17.95 3.75 -1.28
C SER A 142 -18.71 3.94 0.03
N CYS A 143 -18.17 3.49 1.16
CA CYS A 143 -18.73 3.75 2.48
C CYS A 143 -18.77 5.25 2.80
N ALA A 144 -17.64 5.94 2.65
CA ALA A 144 -17.55 7.38 2.88
C ALA A 144 -18.46 8.19 1.93
N SER A 145 -18.67 7.72 0.71
CA SER A 145 -19.60 8.31 -0.27
C SER A 145 -21.04 8.27 0.22
N ARG A 146 -21.52 7.10 0.69
CA ARG A 146 -22.86 6.95 1.27
C ARG A 146 -23.07 7.82 2.52
N GLU A 147 -21.99 8.09 3.25
CA GLU A 147 -22.00 8.94 4.45
C GLU A 147 -21.80 10.43 4.16
N GLY A 148 -21.65 10.83 2.89
CA GLY A 148 -21.42 12.23 2.50
C GLY A 148 -20.02 12.75 2.85
N ARG A 149 -19.07 11.87 3.19
CA ARG A 149 -17.69 12.18 3.61
C ARG A 149 -16.63 11.82 2.57
N LEU A 150 -17.02 11.58 1.31
CA LEU A 150 -16.12 11.15 0.24
C LEU A 150 -14.86 12.04 0.11
N ARG A 151 -15.03 13.37 0.15
CA ARG A 151 -13.92 14.31 -0.01
C ARG A 151 -12.85 14.19 1.08
N GLU A 152 -13.25 13.88 2.30
CA GLU A 152 -12.34 13.67 3.42
C GLU A 152 -11.59 12.35 3.26
N ALA A 153 -12.31 11.28 2.90
CA ALA A 153 -11.70 9.96 2.66
C ALA A 153 -10.73 9.96 1.46
N LEU A 154 -11.06 10.66 0.37
CA LEU A 154 -10.19 10.83 -0.80
C LEU A 154 -8.81 11.41 -0.44
N ALA A 155 -8.74 12.29 0.56
CA ALA A 155 -7.48 12.91 0.96
C ALA A 155 -6.43 11.87 1.41
N ARG A 156 -6.86 10.74 2.00
CA ARG A 156 -6.00 9.63 2.39
C ARG A 156 -5.26 9.06 1.18
N TYR A 157 -5.96 8.85 0.07
CA TYR A 157 -5.42 8.22 -1.14
C TYR A 157 -4.76 9.22 -2.08
N VAL A 158 -5.05 10.52 -1.98
CA VAL A 158 -4.51 11.56 -2.88
C VAL A 158 -3.27 12.27 -2.31
N LYS A 159 -3.18 12.44 -0.99
CA LYS A 159 -2.08 13.16 -0.32
C LYS A 159 -0.70 12.48 -0.48
N PRO A 160 -0.56 11.14 -0.38
CA PRO A 160 0.73 10.47 -0.55
C PRO A 160 1.32 10.73 -1.94
N HIS A 161 2.65 10.86 -2.01
CA HIS A 161 3.36 11.12 -3.26
C HIS A 161 3.23 9.94 -4.22
N VAL A 162 3.30 8.71 -3.67
CA VAL A 162 3.08 7.46 -4.40
C VAL A 162 1.91 6.70 -3.78
N LEU A 163 1.00 6.21 -4.62
CA LEU A 163 -0.06 5.30 -4.20
C LEU A 163 0.13 3.97 -4.91
N VAL A 164 0.23 2.89 -4.14
CA VAL A 164 0.20 1.53 -4.65
C VAL A 164 -1.21 0.98 -4.46
N VAL A 165 -1.83 0.57 -5.55
CA VAL A 165 -3.14 -0.10 -5.57
C VAL A 165 -2.93 -1.54 -6.03
N ASP A 166 -2.99 -2.46 -5.08
CA ASP A 166 -2.73 -3.88 -5.32
C ASP A 166 -4.01 -4.64 -5.71
N GLU A 167 -3.86 -5.67 -6.52
CA GLU A 167 -4.92 -6.64 -6.88
C GLU A 167 -6.16 -6.06 -7.60
N VAL A 168 -5.96 -5.09 -8.49
CA VAL A 168 -7.04 -4.65 -9.38
C VAL A 168 -7.51 -5.82 -10.24
N GLY A 169 -8.78 -6.22 -10.14
CA GLY A 169 -9.33 -7.29 -10.99
C GLY A 169 -9.68 -8.60 -10.29
N TYR A 170 -9.44 -8.77 -8.99
CA TYR A 170 -9.65 -10.06 -8.31
C TYR A 170 -11.07 -10.27 -7.77
N LEU A 171 -11.72 -9.24 -7.24
CA LEU A 171 -13.06 -9.31 -6.65
C LEU A 171 -14.07 -8.53 -7.50
N ALA A 172 -15.32 -9.01 -7.55
CA ALA A 172 -16.43 -8.21 -8.06
C ALA A 172 -16.68 -7.09 -7.06
N TYR A 173 -16.50 -5.86 -7.50
CA TYR A 173 -16.66 -4.69 -6.66
C TYR A 173 -18.15 -4.29 -6.58
N GLY A 174 -18.48 -3.37 -5.68
CA GLY A 174 -19.81 -2.74 -5.71
C GLY A 174 -20.06 -1.99 -7.02
N ASP A 175 -21.33 -1.72 -7.33
CA ASP A 175 -21.73 -1.04 -8.57
C ASP A 175 -21.13 0.38 -8.70
N ASP A 176 -20.69 1.00 -7.59
CA ASP A 176 -20.08 2.33 -7.56
C ASP A 176 -18.54 2.33 -7.64
N ALA A 177 -17.93 1.15 -7.81
CA ALA A 177 -16.49 0.95 -7.77
C ALA A 177 -15.71 1.74 -8.81
N ALA A 178 -16.18 1.74 -10.06
CA ALA A 178 -15.57 2.52 -11.13
C ALA A 178 -15.54 4.01 -10.76
N ASN A 179 -16.62 4.51 -10.18
CA ASN A 179 -16.81 5.92 -9.89
C ASN A 179 -15.87 6.40 -8.77
N VAL A 180 -15.78 5.65 -7.66
CA VAL A 180 -14.88 6.01 -6.56
C VAL A 180 -13.40 5.88 -6.95
N LEU A 181 -13.03 4.84 -7.70
CA LEU A 181 -11.67 4.66 -8.20
C LEU A 181 -11.30 5.76 -9.19
N PHE A 182 -12.23 6.14 -10.07
CA PHE A 182 -12.05 7.25 -11.01
C PHE A 182 -11.71 8.56 -10.29
N HIS A 183 -12.39 8.89 -9.18
CA HIS A 183 -12.08 10.09 -8.41
C HIS A 183 -10.63 10.10 -7.91
N VAL A 184 -10.14 8.97 -7.37
CA VAL A 184 -8.74 8.85 -6.93
C VAL A 184 -7.78 9.06 -8.09
N VAL A 185 -7.98 8.31 -9.19
CA VAL A 185 -7.09 8.37 -10.37
C VAL A 185 -7.09 9.76 -10.98
N ASN A 186 -8.26 10.37 -11.14
CA ASN A 186 -8.38 11.70 -11.72
C ASN A 186 -7.72 12.79 -10.86
N GLU A 187 -7.96 12.78 -9.54
CA GLU A 187 -7.30 13.75 -8.65
C GLU A 187 -5.79 13.60 -8.62
N ARG A 188 -5.29 12.36 -8.57
CA ARG A 188 -3.85 12.08 -8.59
C ARG A 188 -3.22 12.46 -9.92
N HIS A 189 -3.90 12.20 -11.03
CA HIS A 189 -3.47 12.62 -12.36
C HIS A 189 -3.32 14.16 -12.42
N ILE A 190 -4.37 14.91 -12.05
CA ILE A 190 -4.34 16.39 -12.06
C ILE A 190 -3.21 16.93 -11.17
N LYS A 191 -3.02 16.35 -9.98
CA LYS A 191 -1.99 16.76 -9.00
C LYS A 191 -0.59 16.23 -9.32
N LYS A 192 -0.40 15.53 -10.43
CA LYS A 192 0.85 14.85 -10.83
C LYS A 192 1.43 13.98 -9.71
N ARG A 193 0.61 13.10 -9.16
CA ARG A 193 1.02 12.12 -8.14
C ARG A 193 1.21 10.75 -8.77
N ALA A 194 2.32 10.10 -8.46
CA ALA A 194 2.69 8.82 -9.04
C ALA A 194 1.78 7.69 -8.54
N MET A 195 1.52 6.72 -9.41
CA MET A 195 0.64 5.59 -9.10
C MET A 195 1.24 4.28 -9.57
N VAL A 196 1.06 3.24 -8.76
CA VAL A 196 1.52 1.87 -9.07
C VAL A 196 0.31 0.96 -8.92
N PHE A 197 -0.06 0.26 -9.99
CA PHE A 197 -1.16 -0.69 -9.97
C PHE A 197 -0.62 -2.10 -10.17
N THR A 198 -1.19 -3.09 -9.49
CA THR A 198 -0.98 -4.50 -9.83
C THR A 198 -2.28 -5.14 -10.26
N THR A 199 -2.21 -6.01 -11.27
CA THR A 199 -3.40 -6.70 -11.78
C THR A 199 -3.04 -8.05 -12.38
N ASN A 200 -3.96 -9.01 -12.27
CA ASN A 200 -3.91 -10.28 -12.99
C ASN A 200 -4.65 -10.25 -14.33
N LYS A 201 -5.40 -9.18 -14.62
CA LYS A 201 -6.19 -8.99 -15.83
C LYS A 201 -5.58 -7.87 -16.67
N HIS A 202 -5.68 -7.99 -17.98
CA HIS A 202 -5.24 -6.92 -18.87
C HIS A 202 -6.12 -5.67 -18.63
N PRO A 203 -5.58 -4.43 -18.67
CA PRO A 203 -6.36 -3.20 -18.43
C PRO A 203 -7.65 -3.08 -19.26
N LYS A 204 -7.62 -3.54 -20.53
CA LYS A 204 -8.82 -3.66 -21.40
C LYS A 204 -9.96 -4.52 -20.84
N ARG A 205 -9.73 -5.30 -19.77
CA ARG A 205 -10.71 -6.17 -19.11
C ARG A 205 -11.17 -5.59 -17.77
N TRP A 206 -10.82 -4.34 -17.46
CA TRP A 206 -11.24 -3.69 -16.21
C TRP A 206 -12.71 -3.29 -16.22
N GLY A 207 -13.29 -2.99 -17.38
CA GLY A 207 -14.72 -2.63 -17.50
C GLY A 207 -15.67 -3.65 -16.87
N PRO A 208 -15.61 -4.95 -17.23
CA PRO A 208 -16.43 -5.97 -16.60
C PRO A 208 -16.14 -6.21 -15.11
N VAL A 209 -15.00 -5.76 -14.59
CA VAL A 209 -14.63 -5.90 -13.18
C VAL A 209 -15.17 -4.72 -12.37
N LEU A 210 -15.09 -3.52 -12.94
CA LEU A 210 -15.54 -2.28 -12.32
C LEU A 210 -17.02 -1.99 -12.56
N HIS A 211 -17.71 -2.87 -13.30
CA HIS A 211 -19.13 -2.77 -13.66
C HIS A 211 -19.49 -1.54 -14.53
N ASP A 212 -18.50 -0.90 -15.14
CA ASP A 212 -18.65 0.25 -16.04
C ASP A 212 -17.49 0.26 -17.05
N ASP A 213 -17.78 -0.04 -18.32
CA ASP A 213 -16.78 -0.12 -19.38
C ASP A 213 -16.21 1.27 -19.75
N ASP A 214 -17.06 2.31 -19.77
CA ASP A 214 -16.69 3.66 -20.19
C ASP A 214 -15.79 4.32 -19.14
N LEU A 215 -16.16 4.22 -17.86
CA LEU A 215 -15.32 4.74 -16.77
C LEU A 215 -14.01 3.95 -16.64
N ALA A 216 -14.03 2.64 -16.85
CA ALA A 216 -12.81 1.84 -16.82
C ALA A 216 -11.82 2.25 -17.92
N GLU A 217 -12.30 2.52 -19.14
CA GLU A 217 -11.46 3.05 -20.21
C GLU A 217 -10.88 4.42 -19.83
N ALA A 218 -11.70 5.31 -19.29
CA ALA A 218 -11.29 6.64 -18.84
C ALA A 218 -10.28 6.62 -17.68
N ILE A 219 -10.34 5.60 -16.80
CA ILE A 219 -9.35 5.34 -15.75
C ILE A 219 -8.02 4.92 -16.37
N VAL A 220 -8.06 3.91 -17.25
CA VAL A 220 -6.86 3.36 -17.87
C VAL A 220 -6.14 4.42 -18.71
N ASP A 221 -6.89 5.24 -19.45
CA ASP A 221 -6.37 6.36 -20.24
C ASP A 221 -5.58 7.34 -19.36
N ARG A 222 -6.17 7.80 -18.25
CA ARG A 222 -5.49 8.72 -17.30
C ARG A 222 -4.25 8.13 -16.65
N ILE A 223 -4.24 6.82 -16.40
CA ILE A 223 -3.08 6.13 -15.85
C ILE A 223 -1.98 6.04 -16.91
N LEU A 224 -2.33 5.69 -18.15
CA LEU A 224 -1.37 5.44 -19.22
C LEU A 224 -0.87 6.71 -19.93
N ASP A 225 -1.54 7.86 -19.80
CA ASP A 225 -1.09 9.17 -20.29
C ASP A 225 0.36 9.48 -19.89
N ARG A 226 0.72 9.21 -18.63
CA ARG A 226 2.09 9.27 -18.09
C ARG A 226 2.54 7.93 -17.52
N GLY A 227 1.97 6.87 -18.06
CA GLY A 227 2.08 5.54 -17.51
C GLY A 227 2.81 4.58 -18.41
N ARG A 228 3.23 3.45 -17.83
CA ARG A 228 3.70 2.30 -18.60
C ARG A 228 2.99 1.04 -18.16
N LEU A 229 2.65 0.19 -19.12
CA LEU A 229 2.18 -1.16 -18.84
C LEU A 229 3.39 -2.11 -18.86
N LEU A 230 3.70 -2.71 -17.71
CA LEU A 230 4.76 -3.70 -17.60
C LEU A 230 4.15 -5.09 -17.43
N LYS A 231 4.51 -6.00 -18.32
CA LYS A 231 4.09 -7.39 -18.27
C LYS A 231 5.12 -8.22 -17.52
N LEU A 232 4.67 -8.91 -16.47
CA LEU A 232 5.45 -9.87 -15.73
C LEU A 232 5.11 -11.27 -16.25
N ASP A 233 6.11 -11.84 -16.93
CA ASP A 233 6.08 -13.16 -17.53
C ASP A 233 7.21 -13.99 -16.94
N GLY A 234 6.83 -15.07 -16.28
CA GLY A 234 7.76 -15.99 -15.64
C GLY A 234 7.00 -17.09 -14.89
N PRO A 235 7.73 -18.09 -14.36
CA PRO A 235 7.17 -19.10 -13.48
C PRO A 235 6.63 -18.45 -12.19
N SER A 236 5.72 -19.16 -11.52
CA SER A 236 5.20 -18.72 -10.23
C SER A 236 6.24 -19.00 -9.14
N ILE A 237 6.71 -17.96 -8.47
CA ILE A 237 7.67 -18.03 -7.36
C ILE A 237 7.03 -18.73 -6.14
N ARG A 238 5.73 -18.52 -5.92
CA ARG A 238 5.00 -19.11 -4.77
C ARG A 238 4.97 -20.63 -4.77
N THR A 239 5.03 -21.25 -5.96
CA THR A 239 4.99 -22.70 -6.15
C THR A 239 6.39 -23.32 -6.25
N LYS A 240 7.44 -22.50 -6.19
CA LYS A 240 8.82 -22.98 -6.34
C LYS A 240 9.27 -23.81 -5.13
N HIS A 241 8.92 -23.37 -3.92
CA HIS A 241 9.20 -24.14 -2.70
C HIS A 241 8.59 -25.55 -2.77
N LEU A 242 7.37 -25.67 -3.30
CA LEU A 242 6.71 -26.97 -3.48
C LEU A 242 7.39 -27.87 -4.54
N ALA A 243 8.01 -27.29 -5.57
CA ALA A 243 8.70 -28.06 -6.60
C ALA A 243 10.11 -28.49 -6.16
N GLU A 244 10.76 -27.71 -5.29
CA GLU A 244 12.05 -28.04 -4.68
C GLU A 244 11.88 -29.12 -3.59
N ASP A 245 10.78 -29.11 -2.83
CA ASP A 245 10.48 -30.15 -1.81
C ASP A 245 10.13 -31.51 -2.45
N ASN A 246 9.37 -31.52 -3.56
CA ASN A 246 9.04 -32.77 -4.27
C ASN A 246 10.23 -33.39 -5.01
N ALA A 247 11.33 -32.66 -5.22
CA ALA A 247 12.54 -33.19 -5.83
C ALA A 247 13.48 -33.89 -4.82
N LEU A 248 13.15 -33.85 -3.53
CA LEU A 248 13.92 -34.49 -2.45
C LEU A 248 13.28 -35.79 -1.93
N ASP A 249 12.05 -36.11 -2.36
CA ASP A 249 11.32 -37.32 -1.98
C ASP A 249 11.31 -38.42 -3.07
N ASP A 250 11.83 -38.15 -4.28
CA ASP A 250 11.78 -39.09 -5.43
C ASP A 250 13.03 -39.98 -5.57
N ASP A 251 14.02 -39.86 -4.67
CA ASP A 251 15.33 -40.56 -4.75
C ASP A 251 15.52 -41.69 -3.70
N GLN A 252 14.45 -42.20 -3.05
CA GLN A 252 14.59 -43.26 -2.02
C GLN A 252 13.74 -44.53 -2.17
N ASP A 253 13.06 -44.76 -3.29
CA ASP A 253 12.34 -46.02 -3.52
C ASP A 253 12.79 -46.77 -4.79
N GLU A 254 14.10 -46.86 -5.04
CA GLU A 254 14.65 -47.94 -5.86
C GLU A 254 15.93 -48.51 -5.25
N THR A 255 15.79 -49.54 -4.40
CA THR A 255 16.85 -50.56 -4.28
C THR A 255 16.29 -51.93 -3.89
N GLU A 256 16.64 -52.90 -4.73
CA GLU A 256 16.80 -54.33 -4.48
C GLU A 256 15.57 -55.25 -4.47
N ALA A 257 15.18 -55.63 -5.70
CA ALA A 257 14.69 -56.96 -6.00
C ALA A 257 15.76 -58.03 -5.70
N LEU A 258 15.73 -58.63 -4.50
CA LEU A 258 16.41 -59.88 -4.20
C LEU A 258 15.55 -61.07 -4.66
N ARG A 259 16.06 -61.75 -5.69
CA ARG A 259 15.54 -63.03 -6.23
C ARG A 259 15.66 -64.14 -5.19
N VAL A 260 14.55 -64.83 -4.89
CA VAL A 260 14.57 -66.21 -4.38
C VAL A 260 13.62 -67.08 -5.21
N SER A 261 14.20 -68.14 -5.76
CA SER A 261 13.57 -69.15 -6.62
C SER A 261 13.02 -70.32 -5.78
N GLY A 262 11.80 -70.78 -6.07
CA GLY A 262 11.25 -72.05 -5.58
C GLY A 262 9.83 -72.34 -6.11
N LYS A 263 9.72 -73.24 -7.09
CA LYS A 263 8.53 -73.68 -7.86
C LYS A 263 7.55 -74.60 -7.05
N PRO A 264 6.53 -75.25 -7.68
CA PRO A 264 5.35 -74.73 -8.40
C PRO A 264 4.02 -75.45 -8.02
N GLY A 265 2.90 -74.99 -8.58
CA GLY A 265 1.63 -75.76 -8.72
C GLY A 265 0.43 -75.08 -8.07
N SER A 266 -0.79 -75.10 -8.58
CA SER A 266 -1.38 -75.46 -9.87
C SER A 266 -2.86 -75.04 -9.80
N GLN A 267 -3.38 -74.51 -10.91
CA GLN A 267 -4.75 -74.65 -11.45
C GLN A 267 -5.96 -74.51 -10.50
N PHE A 268 -6.83 -73.53 -10.76
CA PHE A 268 -8.17 -73.81 -11.33
C PHE A 268 -8.88 -72.48 -11.76
N PRO A 269 -9.78 -72.51 -12.78
CA PRO A 269 -10.00 -71.44 -13.75
C PRO A 269 -11.32 -70.66 -13.59
N GLU A 270 -11.41 -69.53 -14.31
CA GLU A 270 -12.67 -68.83 -14.62
C GLU A 270 -13.67 -69.70 -15.39
N PRO A 271 -14.97 -69.36 -15.28
CA PRO A 271 -15.79 -69.32 -16.49
C PRO A 271 -16.76 -68.13 -16.54
N ALA A 272 -16.78 -67.42 -17.67
CA ALA A 272 -18.02 -66.95 -18.32
C ALA A 272 -18.39 -67.98 -19.43
N PRO A 273 -19.56 -67.97 -20.12
CA PRO A 273 -20.55 -66.90 -20.29
C PRO A 273 -22.05 -67.35 -20.40
N ALA A 274 -22.98 -66.41 -20.67
CA ALA A 274 -24.16 -66.49 -21.59
C ALA A 274 -25.58 -66.09 -21.07
N ARG A 275 -26.11 -65.03 -21.72
CA ARG A 275 -27.43 -64.87 -22.40
C ARG A 275 -28.81 -64.92 -21.68
N SER A 276 -29.50 -63.77 -21.79
CA SER A 276 -30.90 -63.48 -22.23
C SER A 276 -32.16 -64.06 -21.54
N ALA A 277 -33.09 -63.17 -21.16
CA ALA A 277 -34.50 -63.04 -21.61
C ALA A 277 -35.52 -62.62 -20.50
N PHE A 278 -36.41 -61.66 -20.86
CA PHE A 278 -37.53 -61.03 -20.13
C PHE A 278 -38.79 -61.96 -19.96
N PRO A 279 -40.05 -61.54 -19.59
CA PRO A 279 -40.63 -60.40 -18.81
C PRO A 279 -41.82 -60.74 -17.81
N SER A 280 -42.28 -59.71 -17.07
CA SER A 280 -43.69 -59.32 -16.70
C SER A 280 -44.67 -60.17 -15.87
N SER A 281 -45.24 -59.57 -14.81
CA SER A 281 -46.68 -59.32 -14.57
C SER A 281 -46.90 -58.52 -13.25
N ARG A 282 -47.38 -57.26 -13.30
CA ARG A 282 -48.78 -56.75 -13.18
C ARG A 282 -49.48 -56.98 -11.82
N ILE A 283 -49.94 -55.87 -11.22
CA ILE A 283 -51.26 -55.56 -10.57
C ILE A 283 -51.03 -54.30 -9.70
N ALA A 284 -51.38 -53.09 -10.13
CA ALA A 284 -52.65 -52.35 -10.02
C ALA A 284 -52.92 -51.71 -8.62
N LEU A 285 -53.19 -50.39 -8.68
CA LEU A 285 -53.48 -49.32 -7.69
C LEU A 285 -54.73 -49.57 -6.80
N PRO A 286 -55.23 -48.68 -5.87
CA PRO A 286 -54.95 -47.23 -5.68
C PRO A 286 -54.94 -46.63 -4.23
N PHE A 287 -54.53 -45.35 -4.18
CA PHE A 287 -54.73 -44.24 -3.21
C PHE A 287 -56.03 -44.22 -2.35
N PRO A 288 -56.10 -43.54 -1.17
CA PRO A 288 -56.17 -42.05 -1.12
C PRO A 288 -55.59 -41.27 0.11
N ARG A 289 -55.26 -40.00 -0.22
CA ARG A 289 -55.28 -38.68 0.47
C ARG A 289 -55.54 -38.44 1.98
N ALA A 290 -54.81 -37.40 2.46
CA ALA A 290 -55.15 -36.31 3.43
C ALA A 290 -55.18 -36.68 4.93
N ALA A 291 -54.94 -35.81 5.94
CA ALA A 291 -54.93 -34.36 6.05
C ALA A 291 -54.09 -33.89 7.28
N ARG A 292 -53.93 -32.56 7.36
CA ARG A 292 -53.32 -31.72 8.43
C ARG A 292 -53.96 -31.93 9.82
N THR A 293 -53.22 -31.63 10.89
CA THR A 293 -53.67 -30.71 11.97
C THR A 293 -52.53 -30.25 12.89
N ARG A 294 -52.65 -28.98 13.29
CA ARG A 294 -51.86 -28.19 14.25
C ARG A 294 -52.59 -28.24 15.61
N ALA A 295 -51.87 -28.34 16.73
CA ALA A 295 -52.38 -27.89 18.05
C ALA A 295 -51.24 -27.70 19.07
N GLU A 296 -51.09 -26.45 19.51
CA GLU A 296 -50.41 -26.02 20.74
C GLU A 296 -51.17 -26.51 21.98
N ARG A 297 -50.48 -26.62 23.13
CA ARG A 297 -50.89 -26.03 24.42
C ARG A 297 -49.82 -26.13 25.50
N ASP A 298 -49.65 -25.00 26.19
CA ASP A 298 -48.91 -24.72 27.42
C ASP A 298 -49.24 -25.62 28.63
N ALA A 299 -48.27 -25.76 29.55
CA ALA A 299 -48.47 -25.50 30.99
C ALA A 299 -47.17 -25.63 31.84
N THR A 300 -46.65 -24.48 32.28
CA THR A 300 -46.32 -24.05 33.67
C THR A 300 -45.70 -24.95 34.77
N ARG A 301 -44.78 -24.28 35.51
CA ARG A 301 -44.33 -24.44 36.94
C ARG A 301 -43.30 -25.54 37.25
N GLU A 302 -42.29 -25.38 38.10
CA GLU A 302 -41.89 -24.36 39.10
C GLU A 302 -40.41 -24.57 39.53
N ARG A 303 -39.72 -23.53 40.03
CA ARG A 303 -38.43 -23.59 40.77
C ARG A 303 -38.68 -23.89 42.28
N PRO A 304 -37.68 -24.23 43.12
CA PRO A 304 -36.77 -23.26 43.80
C PRO A 304 -35.34 -23.82 44.08
N GLY A 305 -34.27 -23.15 44.55
CA GLY A 305 -33.96 -21.78 44.97
C GLY A 305 -32.68 -21.73 45.85
N ARG A 306 -32.06 -20.52 45.96
CA ARG A 306 -31.14 -19.96 47.00
C ARG A 306 -29.69 -20.48 47.11
N GLY A 307 -28.67 -19.67 47.47
CA GLY A 307 -28.57 -18.29 48.01
C GLY A 307 -27.26 -17.58 47.57
N GLU A 308 -27.19 -16.24 47.49
CA GLU A 308 -26.75 -15.24 48.53
C GLU A 308 -25.23 -15.30 48.85
N ALA A 309 -24.44 -14.21 48.98
CA ALA A 309 -24.67 -12.77 49.13
C ALA A 309 -23.36 -11.93 49.00
N ARG A 310 -23.51 -10.66 48.52
CA ARG A 310 -22.92 -9.34 48.95
C ARG A 310 -21.38 -9.15 49.00
N THR A 311 -20.75 -7.99 48.74
CA THR A 311 -20.93 -6.56 49.14
C THR A 311 -20.09 -5.63 48.22
N GLY A 312 -20.57 -4.44 47.76
CA GLY A 312 -20.21 -3.06 48.23
C GLY A 312 -18.82 -2.55 47.75
N ARG A 313 -18.55 -1.34 47.21
CA ARG A 313 -19.05 0.04 47.39
C ARG A 313 -18.41 0.99 46.33
N GLU A 314 -19.12 2.04 45.91
CA GLU A 314 -18.57 3.31 45.37
C GLU A 314 -17.94 4.17 46.49
N PRO A 315 -17.21 5.26 46.15
CA PRO A 315 -17.84 6.58 46.23
C PRO A 315 -17.40 7.62 45.16
N SER A 316 -18.12 8.73 45.17
CA SER A 316 -18.18 9.90 44.29
C SER A 316 -17.28 11.09 44.71
N HIS A 317 -16.73 11.82 43.70
CA HIS A 317 -16.35 13.27 43.57
C HIS A 317 -15.52 14.01 44.67
N PRO A 318 -14.79 15.16 44.42
CA PRO A 318 -15.02 16.20 43.40
C PRO A 318 -13.80 16.85 42.70
N ASN A 319 -14.13 17.68 41.71
CA ASN A 319 -13.31 18.61 40.91
C ASN A 319 -12.95 19.89 41.71
N PRO A 320 -11.77 20.52 41.51
CA PRO A 320 -11.60 21.93 41.83
C PRO A 320 -11.16 22.82 40.64
N ALA A 321 -11.83 23.97 40.59
CA ALA A 321 -11.30 25.29 40.21
C ALA A 321 -11.12 25.66 38.72
N ARG A 322 -12.23 26.17 38.16
CA ARG A 322 -12.23 27.37 37.30
C ARG A 322 -11.61 28.55 38.07
N ARG A 323 -10.57 29.19 37.52
CA ARG A 323 -10.13 30.53 37.93
C ARG A 323 -10.76 31.55 36.98
N GLN A 324 -11.73 32.30 37.52
CA GLN A 324 -12.28 33.50 36.89
C GLN A 324 -11.25 34.64 37.02
N ASN A 325 -11.04 35.38 35.94
CA ASN A 325 -10.43 36.71 35.97
C ASN A 325 -11.52 37.71 35.58
N ARG A 326 -12.14 38.36 36.58
CA ARG A 326 -12.74 39.70 36.49
C ARG A 326 -11.64 40.65 37.00
N GLY A 327 -11.37 41.85 36.52
CA GLY A 327 -11.99 42.75 35.55
C GLY A 327 -11.16 44.06 35.60
N THR A 328 -11.77 45.17 35.18
CA THR A 328 -11.20 46.52 34.92
C THR A 328 -10.66 46.63 33.49
N GLY A 329 -11.29 47.30 32.53
CA GLY A 329 -12.32 48.33 32.60
C GLY A 329 -11.69 49.71 32.64
N ARG A 330 -11.52 50.32 31.46
CA ARG A 330 -11.67 51.76 31.22
C ARG A 330 -11.82 51.97 29.71
N GLY A 331 -13.06 52.19 29.31
CA GLY A 331 -13.38 52.82 28.04
C GLY A 331 -13.07 54.31 28.10
N VAL A 332 -12.77 54.88 26.94
CA VAL A 332 -12.91 56.30 26.65
C VAL A 332 -13.64 56.39 25.31
N GLU A 333 -14.69 57.21 25.33
CA GLU A 333 -15.67 57.53 24.29
C GLU A 333 -14.99 58.11 23.03
N GLY A 334 -15.29 57.61 21.82
CA GLY A 334 -16.28 58.17 20.88
C GLY A 334 -15.57 58.81 19.67
N PRO A 335 -16.24 59.26 18.59
CA PRO A 335 -17.49 58.85 17.97
C PRO A 335 -17.31 58.28 16.54
N THR A 336 -18.38 57.75 15.95
CA THR A 336 -18.50 57.44 14.51
C THR A 336 -18.56 58.73 13.66
N PRO A 337 -18.19 58.66 12.37
CA PRO A 337 -19.24 58.65 11.36
C PRO A 337 -19.00 57.67 10.20
N SER A 338 -20.12 57.37 9.55
CA SER A 338 -20.32 56.59 8.34
C SER A 338 -19.99 57.37 7.06
N CYS A 339 -19.72 56.61 5.99
CA CYS A 339 -19.86 56.96 4.56
C CYS A 339 -18.92 58.03 4.00
N ASP A 340 -18.03 57.65 3.08
CA ASP A 340 -18.28 57.68 1.63
C ASP A 340 -16.94 57.72 0.85
N GLY A 341 -16.95 57.13 -0.35
CA GLY A 341 -16.13 57.48 -1.51
C GLY A 341 -14.60 57.56 -1.42
N GLY A 342 -13.91 56.75 -2.24
CA GLY A 342 -12.70 57.24 -2.92
C GLY A 342 -11.52 56.29 -3.05
N ARG A 343 -11.38 55.76 -4.27
CA ARG A 343 -10.14 55.34 -4.96
C ARG A 343 -8.79 55.62 -4.26
N ARG A 344 -7.94 54.59 -4.19
CA ARG A 344 -6.56 54.48 -4.76
C ARG A 344 -5.69 53.56 -3.88
N GLY A 345 -4.91 52.68 -4.51
CA GLY A 345 -3.73 52.07 -3.89
C GLY A 345 -3.45 50.63 -4.33
N ARG A 346 -2.53 50.46 -5.29
CA ARG A 346 -1.77 49.20 -5.49
C ARG A 346 -0.91 48.90 -4.24
N PRO A 347 -0.48 47.64 -4.07
CA PRO A 347 0.97 47.34 -4.15
C PRO A 347 1.22 46.07 -4.99
N GLU A 348 2.13 46.10 -5.96
CA GLU A 348 3.54 45.68 -5.82
C GLU A 348 3.73 44.24 -5.34
N THR A 349 3.79 43.30 -6.29
CA THR A 349 4.59 42.06 -6.22
C THR A 349 4.66 41.44 -7.61
N ASP A 350 5.46 42.02 -8.51
CA ASP A 350 5.70 41.38 -9.83
C ASP A 350 7.10 41.62 -10.39
N ARG A 351 8.09 41.85 -9.51
CA ARG A 351 9.49 42.08 -9.89
C ARG A 351 10.46 40.94 -9.54
N SER A 352 10.01 39.85 -8.93
CA SER A 352 10.90 38.74 -8.57
C SER A 352 10.93 37.60 -9.61
N ILE A 353 9.93 37.47 -10.48
CA ILE A 353 9.82 36.31 -11.41
C ILE A 353 10.49 36.58 -12.78
N ALA A 354 10.63 37.84 -13.17
CA ALA A 354 11.27 38.20 -14.45
C ALA A 354 12.81 38.10 -14.42
N ALA A 355 13.44 38.39 -13.28
CA ALA A 355 14.91 38.38 -13.15
C ALA A 355 15.52 36.95 -13.10
N GLU A 356 14.74 35.96 -12.68
CA GLU A 356 15.23 34.58 -12.52
C GLU A 356 15.22 33.78 -13.84
N ARG A 357 14.47 34.25 -14.85
CA ARG A 357 14.41 33.64 -16.19
C ARG A 357 15.58 34.05 -17.09
N GLU A 358 16.13 35.25 -16.95
CA GLU A 358 17.28 35.69 -17.74
C GLU A 358 18.60 35.03 -17.30
N ALA A 359 18.76 34.74 -16.00
CA ALA A 359 19.97 34.08 -15.49
C ALA A 359 20.12 32.61 -15.94
N ARG A 360 19.01 31.93 -16.28
CA ARG A 360 19.02 30.51 -16.69
C ARG A 360 19.34 30.29 -18.18
N ALA A 361 19.28 31.34 -19.01
CA ALA A 361 19.60 31.26 -20.43
C ALA A 361 21.11 31.34 -20.72
N ALA A 362 21.92 31.87 -19.80
CA ALA A 362 23.35 32.11 -20.00
C ALA A 362 24.28 30.92 -19.68
N MET A 363 23.74 29.79 -19.20
CA MET A 363 24.54 28.66 -18.67
C MET A 363 24.48 27.37 -19.51
N ARG A 364 24.06 27.44 -20.78
CA ARG A 364 24.05 26.27 -21.68
C ARG A 364 25.40 26.11 -22.39
N PRO A 365 26.07 24.94 -22.32
CA PRO A 365 27.28 24.68 -23.09
C PRO A 365 26.96 24.56 -24.60
N PRO A 366 27.91 24.92 -25.49
CA PRO A 366 27.71 24.86 -26.94
C PRO A 366 27.58 23.40 -27.43
N ARG A 367 26.73 23.19 -28.44
CA ARG A 367 26.56 21.89 -29.10
C ARG A 367 27.79 21.57 -29.96
N PRO A 368 28.25 20.31 -30.03
CA PRO A 368 29.34 19.94 -30.93
C PRO A 368 28.87 19.94 -32.39
N ASP A 369 29.70 20.50 -33.27
CA ASP A 369 29.48 20.62 -34.71
C ASP A 369 29.42 19.25 -35.40
N ALA A 370 28.33 19.00 -36.12
CA ALA A 370 28.19 17.87 -37.01
C ALA A 370 28.85 18.17 -38.36
N ARG A 371 30.18 18.06 -38.44
CA ARG A 371 30.95 17.99 -39.71
C ARG A 371 32.35 17.43 -39.46
N ALA A 372 32.50 16.10 -39.55
CA ALA A 372 33.73 15.41 -39.97
C ALA A 372 33.53 13.89 -39.87
N LEU A 373 32.98 13.26 -40.91
CA LEU A 373 33.32 11.88 -41.29
C LEU A 373 33.24 11.82 -42.82
N SER A 374 34.41 11.94 -43.43
CA SER A 374 34.75 11.42 -44.76
C SER A 374 35.84 10.39 -44.54
#